data_AF-A0A845PUK6-F1
#
_entry.id   AF-A0A845PUK6-F1
#
_cell.length_a   1.000
_cell.length_b   1.000
_cell.length_c   1.000
_cell.angle_alpha   90.00
_cell.angle_beta   90.00
_cell.angle_gamma   90.00
#
_symmetry.space_group_name_H-M   'P 1'
#
loop_
_entity.id
_entity.type
_entity.pdbx_description
1 polymer ?
#
loop_
_entity_poly.entity_id
_entity_poly.type
_entity_poly.pdbx_seq_one_letter_code
_entity_poly.pdbx_strand_id
1 'polypeptide(L)'
;MTYKYIPTFIKEVWSYWRERKILQKHRKITDFWKPIIEDYQSGKIEKYDLKPKKDLSHHKIIWQYWGQGVDAENLPDIVKICFDSVEQYKGDYTIIRLSDKTLQDYIDLPDFIWKKKEGPVFNLTFFSDILRVALLKAYGGVWIDATVLFTGVLPSSFAMFDHFVYQRNPSEEYQKQWMNSYAYYWGWRPDFKVKMLSSIFFAHRNTVLVSVLLDLLLYYWKTQDAISDYFFFQILYTELISGKYRDQKCPIISDTIPHFLQTKLSGGCEFITYEEIFNQTTIHKLTYKGMDVQKLIEVLRKGTHVEVRNLKDLYN
;
A
#
# COMPACT_ATOMS: atom_id res chain seq x y z
N MET A 1 -16.36 -5.18 -37.61
CA MET A 1 -16.66 -5.84 -36.32
C MET A 1 -17.42 -4.85 -35.45
N THR A 2 -18.70 -5.14 -35.20
CA THR A 2 -19.65 -4.27 -34.53
C THR A 2 -19.41 -4.25 -33.02
N TYR A 3 -18.96 -3.11 -32.49
CA TYR A 3 -19.02 -2.84 -31.06
C TYR A 3 -20.48 -2.86 -30.62
N LYS A 4 -20.90 -3.90 -29.90
CA LYS A 4 -22.23 -3.95 -29.25
C LYS A 4 -22.31 -2.79 -28.26
N TYR A 5 -23.10 -1.79 -28.60
CA TYR A 5 -23.45 -0.68 -27.73
C TYR A 5 -24.22 -1.26 -26.53
N ILE A 6 -23.57 -1.40 -25.38
CA ILE A 6 -24.25 -1.80 -24.14
C ILE A 6 -25.03 -0.57 -23.66
N PRO A 7 -26.37 -0.63 -23.58
CA PRO A 7 -27.20 0.49 -23.12
C PRO A 7 -26.72 1.01 -21.76
N THR A 8 -26.74 2.33 -21.57
CA THR A 8 -26.32 3.01 -20.33
C THR A 8 -27.00 2.43 -19.09
N PHE A 9 -28.30 2.13 -19.19
CA PHE A 9 -29.08 1.48 -18.14
C PHE A 9 -28.48 0.12 -17.70
N ILE A 10 -28.03 -0.71 -18.64
CA ILE A 10 -27.41 -2.00 -18.34
C ILE A 10 -26.11 -1.77 -17.57
N LYS A 11 -25.29 -0.80 -17.96
CA LYS A 11 -24.04 -0.45 -17.25
C LYS A 11 -24.30 0.02 -15.81
N GLU A 12 -25.34 0.81 -15.59
CA GLU A 12 -25.73 1.29 -14.26
C GLU A 12 -26.21 0.15 -13.36
N VAL A 13 -27.05 -0.74 -13.89
CA VAL A 13 -27.51 -1.94 -13.18
C VAL A 13 -26.32 -2.83 -12.80
N TRP A 14 -25.40 -3.11 -13.73
CA TRP A 14 -24.19 -3.88 -13.43
C TRP A 14 -23.31 -3.21 -12.37
N SER A 15 -23.13 -1.89 -12.43
CA SER A 15 -22.34 -1.15 -11.44
C SER A 15 -22.96 -1.26 -10.05
N TYR A 16 -24.28 -1.12 -9.95
CA TYR A 16 -25.03 -1.28 -8.70
C TYR A 16 -24.88 -2.69 -8.11
N TRP A 17 -25.06 -3.74 -8.91
CA TRP A 17 -24.89 -5.12 -8.46
C TRP A 17 -23.46 -5.43 -8.03
N ARG A 18 -22.46 -4.92 -8.77
CA ARG A 18 -21.04 -5.04 -8.43
C ARG A 18 -20.75 -4.39 -7.09
N GLU A 19 -21.19 -3.15 -6.88
CA GLU A 19 -21.01 -2.43 -5.61
C GLU A 19 -21.62 -3.22 -4.44
N ARG A 20 -22.85 -3.73 -4.59
CA ARG A 20 -23.50 -4.56 -3.56
C ARG A 20 -22.69 -5.80 -3.20
N LYS A 21 -22.10 -6.51 -4.18
CA LYS A 21 -21.21 -7.66 -3.93
C LYS A 21 -19.96 -7.26 -3.16
N ILE A 22 -19.37 -6.11 -3.48
CA ILE A 22 -18.18 -5.58 -2.78
C ILE A 22 -18.52 -5.24 -1.33
N LEU A 23 -19.62 -4.53 -1.10
CA LEU A 23 -20.09 -4.19 0.24
C LEU A 23 -20.43 -5.43 1.08
N GLN A 24 -20.97 -6.49 0.45
CA GLN A 24 -21.18 -7.77 1.13
C GLN A 24 -19.87 -8.41 1.59
N LYS A 25 -18.80 -8.37 0.77
CA LYS A 25 -17.47 -8.85 1.18
C LYS A 25 -16.90 -8.02 2.33
N HIS A 26 -16.97 -6.69 2.23
CA HIS A 26 -16.53 -5.80 3.31
C HIS A 26 -17.25 -6.09 4.62
N ARG A 27 -18.58 -6.32 4.56
CA ARG A 27 -19.38 -6.69 5.72
C ARG A 27 -18.91 -8.00 6.34
N LYS A 28 -18.67 -9.04 5.54
CA LYS A 28 -18.16 -10.33 6.05
C LYS A 28 -16.83 -10.17 6.80
N ILE A 29 -15.90 -9.38 6.27
CA ILE A 29 -14.60 -9.13 6.91
C ILE A 29 -14.76 -8.28 8.18
N THR A 30 -15.66 -7.29 8.13
CA THR A 30 -16.00 -6.47 9.29
C THR A 30 -16.59 -7.31 10.42
N ASP A 31 -17.55 -8.19 10.10
CA ASP A 31 -18.20 -9.06 11.09
C ASP A 31 -17.23 -10.12 11.63
N PHE A 32 -16.22 -10.52 10.85
CA PHE A 32 -15.11 -11.33 11.33
C PHE A 32 -14.22 -10.55 12.33
N TRP A 33 -13.86 -9.30 12.03
CA TRP A 33 -12.94 -8.53 12.86
C TRP A 33 -13.54 -8.03 14.17
N LYS A 34 -14.82 -7.65 14.20
CA LYS A 34 -15.48 -7.08 15.39
C LYS A 34 -15.24 -7.89 16.68
N PRO A 35 -15.62 -9.18 16.77
CA PRO A 35 -15.41 -9.96 17.99
C PRO A 35 -13.93 -10.15 18.31
N ILE A 36 -13.06 -10.25 17.29
CA ILE A 36 -11.61 -10.41 17.48
C ILE A 36 -10.99 -9.13 18.07
N ILE A 37 -11.42 -7.95 17.61
CA ILE A 37 -10.97 -6.67 18.15
C ILE A 37 -11.40 -6.53 19.62
N GLU A 38 -12.62 -6.98 19.97
CA GLU A 38 -13.10 -7.01 21.36
C GLU A 38 -12.31 -8.00 22.23
N ASP A 39 -12.00 -9.18 21.71
CA ASP A 39 -11.17 -10.18 22.39
C ASP A 39 -9.73 -9.69 22.59
N TYR A 40 -9.16 -8.98 21.61
CA TYR A 40 -7.86 -8.33 21.75
C TYR A 40 -7.85 -7.28 22.87
N GLN A 41 -8.92 -6.47 22.96
CA GLN A 41 -9.06 -5.45 23.99
C GLN A 41 -9.24 -6.01 25.39
N SER A 42 -9.94 -7.13 25.50
CA SER A 42 -10.11 -7.86 26.77
C SER A 42 -8.88 -8.69 27.15
N GLY A 43 -7.79 -8.61 26.38
CA GLY A 43 -6.52 -9.29 26.68
C GLY A 43 -6.53 -10.79 26.38
N LYS A 44 -7.49 -11.28 25.60
CA LYS A 44 -7.59 -12.71 25.24
C LYS A 44 -6.71 -13.09 24.05
N ILE A 45 -6.26 -12.10 23.28
CA ILE A 45 -5.38 -12.32 22.12
C ILE A 45 -3.94 -11.97 22.48
N GLU A 46 -3.04 -12.87 22.11
CA GLU A 46 -1.60 -12.75 22.30
C GLU A 46 -1.04 -11.49 21.62
N LYS A 47 -0.14 -10.80 22.32
CA LYS A 47 0.63 -9.68 21.79
C LYS A 47 2.01 -10.16 21.40
N TYR A 48 2.49 -9.71 20.25
CA TYR A 48 3.80 -10.12 19.73
C TYR A 48 4.83 -9.03 19.95
N ASP A 49 5.86 -9.35 20.71
CA ASP A 49 6.99 -8.45 20.97
C ASP A 49 8.15 -8.78 20.03
N LEU A 50 8.06 -8.31 18.78
CA LEU A 50 9.11 -8.51 17.79
C LEU A 50 10.30 -7.58 18.12
N LYS A 51 11.47 -8.19 18.35
CA LYS A 51 12.69 -7.44 18.65
C LYS A 51 13.47 -7.12 17.37
N PRO A 52 14.00 -5.89 17.24
CA PRO A 52 14.95 -5.58 16.18
C PRO A 52 16.23 -6.39 16.39
N LYS A 53 16.78 -6.95 15.31
CA LYS A 53 18.06 -7.68 15.29
C LYS A 53 19.26 -6.78 15.04
N LYS A 54 19.03 -5.58 14.48
CA LYS A 54 20.07 -4.56 14.23
C LYS A 54 19.77 -3.30 15.03
N ASP A 55 20.81 -2.59 15.46
CA ASP A 55 20.63 -1.25 16.00
C ASP A 55 20.60 -0.24 14.85
N LEU A 56 19.40 0.27 14.58
CA LEU A 56 19.16 1.32 13.59
C LEU A 56 18.45 2.54 14.22
N SER A 57 18.53 2.67 15.54
CA SER A 57 17.79 3.68 16.32
C SER A 57 18.08 5.13 15.93
N HIS A 58 19.25 5.40 15.36
CA HIS A 58 19.68 6.71 14.90
C HIS A 58 19.37 6.99 13.41
N HIS A 59 18.71 6.08 12.70
CA HIS A 59 18.46 6.20 11.26
C HIS A 59 16.99 6.46 10.97
N LYS A 60 16.72 7.37 10.02
CA LYS A 60 15.43 7.41 9.33
C LYS A 60 15.46 6.36 8.22
N ILE A 61 14.55 5.40 8.24
CA ILE A 61 14.64 4.22 7.37
C ILE A 61 13.52 4.22 6.34
N ILE A 62 13.87 3.98 5.07
CA ILE A 62 12.94 3.54 4.03
C ILE A 62 13.08 2.03 3.89
N TRP A 63 12.01 1.30 4.17
CA TRP A 63 11.91 -0.15 3.96
C TRP A 63 11.29 -0.42 2.60
N GLN A 64 11.97 -1.24 1.80
CA GLN A 64 11.43 -1.82 0.57
C GLN A 64 11.65 -3.33 0.57
N TYR A 65 10.77 -4.08 -0.09
CA TYR A 65 10.87 -5.53 -0.14
C TYR A 65 10.54 -6.07 -1.54
N TRP A 66 11.36 -7.01 -2.00
CA TRP A 66 11.10 -7.83 -3.19
C TRP A 66 11.59 -9.25 -2.96
N GLY A 67 10.65 -10.19 -2.81
CA GLY A 67 10.94 -11.55 -2.33
C GLY A 67 11.97 -12.30 -3.18
N GLN A 68 11.88 -12.14 -4.50
CA GLN A 68 12.75 -12.82 -5.47
C GLN A 68 14.21 -12.33 -5.46
N GLY A 69 14.51 -11.20 -4.83
CA GLY A 69 15.83 -10.58 -4.82
C GLY A 69 15.84 -9.15 -5.33
N VAL A 70 16.81 -8.36 -4.88
CA VAL A 70 16.91 -6.92 -5.19
C VAL A 70 17.96 -6.64 -6.27
N ASP A 71 18.51 -7.68 -6.88
CA ASP A 71 19.49 -7.58 -7.97
C ASP A 71 18.84 -6.99 -9.22
N ALA A 72 19.42 -5.91 -9.73
CA ALA A 72 18.84 -5.09 -10.78
C ALA A 72 18.42 -5.90 -12.02
N GLU A 73 19.24 -6.86 -12.47
CA GLU A 73 19.00 -7.62 -13.71
C GLU A 73 17.65 -8.35 -13.75
N ASN A 74 17.18 -8.86 -12.61
CA ASN A 74 15.96 -9.68 -12.52
C ASN A 74 14.71 -8.90 -12.12
N LEU A 75 14.83 -7.59 -11.86
CA LEU A 75 13.70 -6.76 -11.47
C LEU A 75 12.88 -6.34 -12.71
N PRO A 76 11.54 -6.29 -12.61
CA PRO A 76 10.73 -5.63 -13.62
C PRO A 76 11.17 -4.17 -13.82
N ASP A 77 11.13 -3.65 -15.04
CA ASP A 77 11.65 -2.31 -15.34
C ASP A 77 10.98 -1.20 -14.53
N ILE A 78 9.67 -1.30 -14.29
CA ILE A 78 8.95 -0.37 -13.41
C ILE A 78 9.52 -0.40 -11.98
N VAL A 79 9.93 -1.57 -11.47
CA VAL A 79 10.53 -1.70 -10.14
C VAL A 79 11.92 -1.07 -10.12
N LYS A 80 12.74 -1.28 -11.17
CA LYS A 80 14.05 -0.62 -11.32
C LYS A 80 13.91 0.89 -11.28
N ILE A 81 13.00 1.45 -12.10
CA ILE A 81 12.73 2.90 -12.16
C ILE A 81 12.29 3.41 -10.77
N CYS A 82 11.39 2.69 -10.09
CA CYS A 82 10.97 3.07 -8.75
C CYS A 82 12.13 3.05 -7.75
N PHE A 83 12.96 2.00 -7.73
CA PHE A 83 14.12 1.90 -6.86
C PHE A 83 15.13 3.02 -7.09
N ASP A 84 15.46 3.30 -8.35
CA ASP A 84 16.36 4.39 -8.73
C ASP A 84 15.82 5.75 -8.27
N SER A 85 14.51 5.98 -8.45
CA SER A 85 13.87 7.22 -8.01
C SER A 85 13.89 7.39 -6.50
N VAL A 86 13.69 6.31 -5.74
CA VAL A 86 13.76 6.35 -4.27
C VAL A 86 15.21 6.64 -3.85
N GLU A 87 16.21 6.05 -4.51
CA GLU A 87 17.63 6.35 -4.26
C GLU A 87 17.94 7.83 -4.47
N GLN A 88 17.42 8.41 -5.54
CA GLN A 88 17.62 9.82 -5.90
C GLN A 88 16.97 10.78 -4.90
N TYR A 89 15.78 10.45 -4.39
CA TYR A 89 14.94 11.38 -3.63
C TYR A 89 14.70 11.01 -2.16
N LYS A 90 15.43 10.02 -1.63
CA LYS A 90 15.35 9.59 -0.22
C LYS A 90 15.64 10.68 0.80
N GLY A 91 16.35 11.75 0.42
CA GLY A 91 16.86 12.74 1.37
C GLY A 91 17.83 12.13 2.38
N ASP A 92 17.60 12.39 3.66
CA ASP A 92 18.41 11.90 4.79
C ASP A 92 18.06 10.46 5.21
N TYR A 93 17.11 9.80 4.54
CA TYR A 93 16.75 8.43 4.85
C TYR A 93 17.83 7.43 4.36
N THR A 94 17.99 6.37 5.14
CA THR A 94 18.72 5.15 4.76
C THR A 94 17.73 4.18 4.13
N ILE A 95 18.03 3.71 2.92
CA ILE A 95 17.19 2.72 2.23
C ILE A 95 17.67 1.31 2.62
N ILE A 96 16.74 0.47 3.05
CA ILE A 96 16.98 -0.95 3.30
C ILE A 96 16.05 -1.76 2.41
N ARG A 97 16.62 -2.39 1.39
CA ARG A 97 15.91 -3.27 0.45
C ARG A 97 16.07 -4.73 0.90
N LEU A 98 14.96 -5.37 1.24
CA LEU A 98 14.90 -6.72 1.75
C LEU A 98 14.45 -7.72 0.66
N SER A 99 14.90 -8.96 0.82
CA SER A 99 14.47 -10.12 0.03
C SER A 99 14.21 -11.30 0.96
N ASP A 100 13.73 -12.43 0.42
CA ASP A 100 13.55 -13.67 1.18
C ASP A 100 14.84 -14.11 1.90
N LYS A 101 16.00 -13.81 1.30
CA LYS A 101 17.31 -14.20 1.81
C LYS A 101 17.82 -13.29 2.93
N THR A 102 17.44 -12.02 2.92
CA THR A 102 18.05 -10.99 3.79
C THR A 102 17.13 -10.51 4.90
N LEU A 103 15.81 -10.76 4.81
CA LEU A 103 14.86 -10.22 5.79
C LEU A 103 15.09 -10.78 7.21
N GLN A 104 15.56 -12.03 7.33
CA GLN A 104 15.86 -12.67 8.61
C GLN A 104 17.05 -12.02 9.33
N ASP A 105 17.87 -11.21 8.66
CA ASP A 105 18.93 -10.43 9.32
C ASP A 105 18.37 -9.25 10.12
N TYR A 106 17.10 -8.89 9.90
CA TYR A 106 16.47 -7.71 10.47
C TYR A 106 15.35 -8.06 11.43
N ILE A 107 14.54 -9.07 11.13
CA ILE A 107 13.39 -9.39 11.96
C ILE A 107 13.07 -10.88 11.94
N ASP A 108 12.76 -11.40 13.13
CA ASP A 108 12.27 -12.76 13.28
C ASP A 108 10.74 -12.73 13.36
N LEU A 109 10.08 -13.36 12.38
CA LEU A 109 8.62 -13.57 12.39
C LEU A 109 8.31 -14.95 13.00
N PRO A 110 7.13 -15.12 13.65
CA PRO A 110 6.75 -16.41 14.21
C PRO A 110 6.79 -17.56 13.19
N ASP A 111 7.21 -18.76 13.61
CA ASP A 111 7.40 -19.94 12.76
C ASP A 111 6.21 -20.28 11.85
N PHE A 112 4.98 -20.05 12.34
CA PHE A 112 3.78 -20.34 11.56
C PHE A 112 3.66 -19.45 10.31
N ILE A 113 4.23 -18.24 10.31
CA ILE A 113 4.23 -17.36 9.13
C ILE A 113 5.10 -17.95 8.02
N TRP A 114 6.24 -18.51 8.37
CA TRP A 114 7.13 -19.19 7.41
C TRP A 114 6.44 -20.41 6.80
N LYS A 115 5.81 -21.24 7.64
CA LYS A 115 5.02 -22.40 7.17
C LYS A 115 3.87 -21.98 6.25
N LYS A 116 3.17 -20.87 6.56
CA LYS A 116 2.10 -20.34 5.70
C LYS A 116 2.64 -19.94 4.32
N LYS A 117 3.84 -19.34 4.27
CA LYS A 117 4.47 -18.83 3.03
C LYS A 117 4.76 -19.92 2.01
N GLU A 118 4.95 -21.16 2.46
CA GLU A 118 5.11 -22.33 1.59
C GLU A 118 3.78 -22.77 0.94
N GLY A 119 2.64 -22.36 1.50
CA GLY A 119 1.31 -22.72 1.02
C GLY A 119 0.80 -21.82 -0.12
N PRO A 120 -0.15 -22.33 -0.94
CA PRO A 120 -0.67 -21.59 -2.10
C PRO A 120 -1.59 -20.41 -1.72
N VAL A 121 -2.08 -20.38 -0.48
CA VAL A 121 -3.03 -19.38 -0.01
C VAL A 121 -2.32 -18.11 0.47
N PHE A 122 -1.26 -18.22 1.27
CA PHE A 122 -0.57 -17.06 1.81
C PHE A 122 0.49 -16.55 0.84
N ASN A 123 0.03 -15.76 -0.13
CA ASN A 123 0.91 -15.20 -1.16
C ASN A 123 1.76 -14.03 -0.64
N LEU A 124 2.70 -13.58 -1.49
CA LEU A 124 3.65 -12.50 -1.19
C LEU A 124 2.99 -11.18 -0.79
N THR A 125 1.76 -10.88 -1.23
CA THR A 125 1.06 -9.65 -0.82
C THR A 125 0.75 -9.69 0.67
N PHE A 126 0.17 -10.78 1.16
CA PHE A 126 -0.19 -10.92 2.57
C PHE A 126 1.03 -11.02 3.48
N PHE A 127 2.08 -11.68 3.00
CA PHE A 127 3.37 -11.66 3.67
C PHE A 127 3.93 -10.24 3.80
N SER A 128 3.85 -9.44 2.73
CA SER A 128 4.30 -8.05 2.74
C SER A 128 3.48 -7.18 3.69
N ASP A 129 2.18 -7.44 3.86
CA ASP A 129 1.35 -6.74 4.85
C ASP A 129 1.83 -6.97 6.29
N ILE A 130 2.18 -8.21 6.65
CA ILE A 130 2.76 -8.52 7.97
C ILE A 130 4.15 -7.91 8.10
N LEU A 131 5.03 -8.13 7.12
CA LEU A 131 6.41 -7.65 7.15
C LEU A 131 6.47 -6.13 7.32
N ARG A 132 5.59 -5.40 6.62
CA ARG A 132 5.46 -3.94 6.72
C ARG A 132 5.25 -3.49 8.15
N VAL A 133 4.20 -3.97 8.81
CA VAL A 133 3.89 -3.53 10.17
C VAL A 133 4.85 -4.12 11.21
N ALA A 134 5.46 -5.28 10.93
CA ALA A 134 6.50 -5.86 11.78
C ALA A 134 7.75 -4.98 11.81
N LEU A 135 8.26 -4.55 10.65
CA LEU A 135 9.40 -3.65 10.56
C LEU A 135 9.10 -2.28 11.15
N LEU A 136 7.93 -1.72 10.85
CA LEU A 136 7.51 -0.43 11.41
C LEU A 136 7.34 -0.47 12.93
N LYS A 137 6.80 -1.56 13.49
CA LYS A 137 6.73 -1.74 14.95
C LYS A 137 8.14 -1.80 15.56
N ALA A 138 9.03 -2.61 14.98
CA ALA A 138 10.35 -2.89 15.55
C ALA A 138 11.34 -1.73 15.40
N TYR A 139 11.27 -1.00 14.28
CA TYR A 139 12.27 0.00 13.89
C TYR A 139 11.70 1.40 13.64
N GLY A 140 10.39 1.53 13.38
CA GLY A 140 9.82 2.74 12.80
C GLY A 140 10.30 2.99 11.36
N GLY A 141 10.21 4.25 10.94
CA GLY A 141 10.58 4.69 9.59
C GLY A 141 9.37 4.72 8.65
N VAL A 142 9.60 4.42 7.38
CA VAL A 142 8.56 4.37 6.35
C VAL A 142 8.71 3.11 5.52
N TRP A 143 7.59 2.43 5.28
CA TRP A 143 7.50 1.42 4.24
C TRP A 143 7.11 2.07 2.92
N ILE A 144 7.86 1.73 1.86
CA ILE A 144 7.60 2.14 0.48
C ILE A 144 7.58 0.88 -0.39
N ASP A 145 6.42 0.54 -0.95
CA ASP A 145 6.31 -0.59 -1.89
C ASP A 145 7.31 -0.45 -3.06
N ALA A 146 7.75 -1.58 -3.61
CA ALA A 146 8.71 -1.61 -4.72
C ALA A 146 8.23 -0.94 -6.03
N THR A 147 6.92 -0.64 -6.14
CA THR A 147 6.34 0.09 -7.27
C THR A 147 5.88 1.50 -6.91
N VAL A 148 6.50 2.12 -5.91
CA VAL A 148 6.29 3.53 -5.61
C VAL A 148 7.42 4.34 -6.22
N LEU A 149 7.05 5.24 -7.13
CA LEU A 149 7.93 6.16 -7.82
C LEU A 149 8.02 7.48 -7.06
N PHE A 150 9.24 7.99 -6.87
CA PHE A 150 9.49 9.35 -6.41
C PHE A 150 9.81 10.28 -7.59
N THR A 151 9.30 11.50 -7.55
CA THR A 151 9.56 12.57 -8.55
C THR A 151 10.11 13.84 -7.89
N GLY A 152 10.38 13.76 -6.59
CA GLY A 152 10.90 14.79 -5.73
C GLY A 152 11.12 14.22 -4.32
N VAL A 153 11.70 15.02 -3.43
CA VAL A 153 12.10 14.57 -2.09
C VAL A 153 10.89 14.03 -1.30
N LEU A 154 11.10 12.96 -0.55
CA LEU A 154 10.12 12.40 0.39
C LEU A 154 9.68 13.48 1.41
N PRO A 155 8.39 13.83 1.50
CA PRO A 155 7.93 14.86 2.45
C PRO A 155 8.18 14.44 3.90
N SER A 156 8.99 15.21 4.62
CA SER A 156 9.33 14.94 6.02
C SER A 156 8.17 15.16 6.98
N SER A 157 7.14 15.92 6.59
CA SER A 157 5.97 16.22 7.41
C SER A 157 5.18 14.97 7.83
N PHE A 158 5.15 13.92 7.00
CA PHE A 158 4.47 12.66 7.32
C PHE A 158 5.14 11.91 8.47
N ALA A 159 6.44 12.10 8.67
CA ALA A 159 7.18 11.49 9.77
C ALA A 159 6.95 12.17 11.13
N MET A 160 6.22 13.29 11.18
CA MET A 160 5.89 13.97 12.44
C MET A 160 4.72 13.30 13.19
N PHE A 161 3.91 12.49 12.50
CA PHE A 161 2.81 11.76 13.11
C PHE A 161 3.28 10.42 13.65
N ASP A 162 2.66 9.96 14.75
CA ASP A 162 2.86 8.60 15.31
C ASP A 162 2.79 7.55 14.20
N HIS A 163 1.83 7.71 13.29
CA HIS A 163 1.82 7.03 12.01
C HIS A 163 1.13 7.86 10.93
N PHE A 164 1.40 7.53 9.66
CA PHE A 164 0.72 8.12 8.52
C PHE A 164 0.51 7.10 7.40
N VAL A 165 -0.70 7.12 6.84
CA VAL A 165 -1.09 6.47 5.58
C VAL A 165 -2.01 7.42 4.84
N TYR A 166 -2.01 7.37 3.51
CA TYR A 166 -3.03 8.08 2.75
C TYR A 166 -4.40 7.45 3.00
N GLN A 167 -5.42 8.29 3.14
CA GLN A 167 -6.78 7.91 3.49
C GLN A 167 -7.79 8.51 2.54
N ARG A 168 -8.93 7.85 2.38
CA ARG A 168 -10.03 8.34 1.54
C ARG A 168 -10.55 9.70 2.01
N ASN A 169 -10.40 10.72 1.17
CA ASN A 169 -11.02 12.02 1.41
C ASN A 169 -12.53 11.96 1.05
N PRO A 170 -13.46 12.22 1.98
CA PRO A 170 -14.89 12.22 1.69
C PRO A 170 -15.32 13.31 0.69
N SER A 171 -14.53 14.38 0.55
CA SER A 171 -14.81 15.52 -0.33
C SER A 171 -14.14 15.43 -1.70
N GLU A 172 -13.74 14.23 -2.15
CA GLU A 172 -13.22 14.04 -3.50
C GLU A 172 -14.28 14.44 -4.54
N GLU A 173 -13.88 15.26 -5.52
CA GLU A 173 -14.77 15.79 -6.56
C GLU A 173 -15.08 14.72 -7.62
N TYR A 174 -14.09 13.91 -7.99
CA TYR A 174 -14.17 12.97 -9.11
C TYR A 174 -14.52 11.53 -8.69
N GLN A 175 -15.40 11.36 -7.70
CA GLN A 175 -15.72 10.04 -7.10
C GLN A 175 -16.15 9.02 -8.15
N LYS A 176 -17.01 9.42 -9.11
CA LYS A 176 -17.54 8.52 -10.15
C LYS A 176 -16.43 8.02 -11.08
N GLN A 177 -15.50 8.89 -11.47
CA GLN A 177 -14.36 8.56 -12.32
C GLN A 177 -13.44 7.55 -11.60
N TRP A 178 -13.16 7.80 -10.32
CA TRP A 178 -12.40 6.86 -9.49
C TRP A 178 -13.10 5.50 -9.36
N MET A 179 -14.39 5.48 -8.99
CA MET A 179 -15.18 4.24 -8.90
C MET A 179 -15.21 3.46 -10.22
N ASN A 180 -15.21 4.15 -11.36
CA ASN A 180 -15.13 3.50 -12.67
C ASN A 180 -13.75 2.91 -12.97
N SER A 181 -12.67 3.54 -12.49
CA SER A 181 -11.30 3.05 -12.71
C SER A 181 -11.02 1.73 -11.98
N TYR A 182 -11.44 1.60 -10.73
CA TYR A 182 -11.25 0.38 -9.94
C TYR A 182 -12.24 0.29 -8.76
N ALA A 183 -13.46 -0.16 -9.05
CA ALA A 183 -14.55 -0.23 -8.07
C ALA A 183 -14.26 -1.06 -6.81
N TYR A 184 -13.25 -1.94 -6.83
CA TYR A 184 -12.88 -2.75 -5.66
C TYR A 184 -12.12 -1.95 -4.60
N TYR A 185 -11.40 -0.89 -5.02
CA TYR A 185 -10.64 0.00 -4.13
C TYR A 185 -11.30 1.37 -3.98
N TRP A 186 -11.99 1.85 -5.01
CA TRP A 186 -12.62 3.16 -4.99
C TRP A 186 -14.10 3.07 -4.61
N GLY A 187 -14.46 3.63 -3.46
CA GLY A 187 -15.84 3.77 -3.01
C GLY A 187 -15.99 4.82 -1.90
N TRP A 188 -17.05 5.63 -1.99
CA TRP A 188 -17.34 6.73 -1.07
C TRP A 188 -18.56 6.49 -0.18
N ARG A 189 -19.21 5.33 -0.30
CA ARG A 189 -20.31 5.00 0.58
C ARG A 189 -19.84 4.91 2.05
N PRO A 190 -20.69 5.27 3.02
CA PRO A 190 -20.36 5.13 4.44
C PRO A 190 -19.94 3.70 4.83
N ASP A 191 -20.58 2.69 4.21
CA ASP A 191 -20.33 1.27 4.45
C ASP A 191 -19.17 0.68 3.62
N PHE A 192 -18.50 1.47 2.77
CA PHE A 192 -17.26 1.08 2.11
C PHE A 192 -16.08 1.14 3.09
N LYS A 193 -15.21 0.12 3.09
CA LYS A 193 -14.19 -0.06 4.15
C LYS A 193 -12.75 0.00 3.66
N VAL A 194 -12.51 -0.14 2.35
CA VAL A 194 -11.19 0.06 1.77
C VAL A 194 -10.98 1.57 1.59
N LYS A 195 -10.31 2.18 2.57
CA LYS A 195 -10.19 3.64 2.70
C LYS A 195 -8.77 4.10 3.02
N MET A 196 -7.77 3.23 2.84
CA MET A 196 -6.37 3.56 3.09
C MET A 196 -5.44 2.90 2.07
N LEU A 197 -4.35 3.59 1.73
CA LEU A 197 -3.26 3.07 0.90
C LEU A 197 -2.13 2.55 1.80
N SER A 198 -1.89 1.23 1.76
CA SER A 198 -0.83 0.59 2.56
C SER A 198 0.55 0.64 1.92
N SER A 199 0.65 1.04 0.65
CA SER A 199 1.92 1.05 -0.10
C SER A 199 2.92 2.11 0.38
N ILE A 200 2.45 3.11 1.12
CA ILE A 200 3.24 4.16 1.77
C ILE A 200 2.75 4.26 3.22
N PHE A 201 3.57 3.82 4.16
CA PHE A 201 3.17 3.73 5.57
C PHE A 201 4.32 4.21 6.46
N PHE A 202 4.16 5.38 7.06
CA PHE A 202 5.07 5.91 8.08
C PHE A 202 4.62 5.47 9.46
N ALA A 203 5.58 5.17 10.32
CA ALA A 203 5.31 5.01 11.74
C ALA A 203 6.55 5.27 12.59
N HIS A 204 6.34 5.78 13.79
CA HIS A 204 7.34 5.67 14.85
C HIS A 204 7.38 4.24 15.37
N ARG A 205 8.51 3.88 15.97
CA ARG A 205 8.69 2.58 16.62
C ARG A 205 7.66 2.41 17.76
N ASN A 206 7.13 1.21 17.92
CA ASN A 206 6.22 0.83 19.02
C ASN A 206 4.94 1.68 19.16
N THR A 207 4.41 2.24 18.07
CA THR A 207 3.13 2.96 18.14
C THR A 207 1.98 1.99 18.40
N VAL A 208 0.94 2.50 19.09
CA VAL A 208 -0.20 1.67 19.51
C VAL A 208 -0.90 1.06 18.30
N LEU A 209 -1.23 1.87 17.28
CA LEU A 209 -1.97 1.37 16.12
C LEU A 209 -1.19 0.31 15.33
N VAL A 210 0.10 0.53 15.05
CA VAL A 210 0.92 -0.43 14.31
C VAL A 210 1.11 -1.73 15.10
N SER A 211 1.24 -1.63 16.42
CA SER A 211 1.31 -2.80 17.31
C SER A 211 0.04 -3.65 17.22
N VAL A 212 -1.13 -3.02 17.29
CA VAL A 212 -2.44 -3.69 17.21
C VAL A 212 -2.65 -4.32 15.83
N LEU A 213 -2.28 -3.61 14.76
CA LEU A 213 -2.35 -4.14 13.40
C LEU A 213 -1.50 -5.41 13.26
N LEU A 214 -0.25 -5.38 13.73
CA LEU A 214 0.62 -6.55 13.70
C LEU A 214 0.01 -7.73 14.46
N ASP A 215 -0.42 -7.51 15.70
CA ASP A 215 -0.90 -8.58 16.57
C ASP A 215 -2.17 -9.24 15.99
N LEU A 216 -3.09 -8.43 15.45
CA LEU A 216 -4.31 -8.93 14.81
C LEU A 216 -4.05 -9.63 13.46
N LEU A 217 -3.09 -9.14 12.66
CA LEU A 217 -2.68 -9.83 11.43
C LEU A 217 -2.01 -11.18 11.73
N LEU A 218 -1.14 -11.23 12.74
CA LEU A 218 -0.52 -12.48 13.19
C LEU A 218 -1.57 -13.45 13.74
N TYR A 219 -2.53 -12.96 14.54
CA TYR A 219 -3.64 -13.78 15.03
C TYR A 219 -4.49 -14.37 13.89
N TYR A 220 -4.79 -13.56 12.86
CA TYR A 220 -5.50 -14.04 11.67
C TYR A 220 -4.76 -15.21 11.04
N TRP A 221 -3.47 -15.03 10.72
CA TRP A 221 -2.71 -16.08 10.05
C TRP A 221 -2.37 -17.28 10.93
N LYS A 222 -2.39 -17.12 12.25
CA LYS A 222 -2.29 -18.24 13.21
C LYS A 222 -3.54 -19.11 13.24
N THR A 223 -4.73 -18.51 13.06
CA THR A 223 -6.02 -19.18 13.26
C THR A 223 -6.76 -19.52 11.96
N GLN A 224 -6.40 -18.87 10.85
CA GLN A 224 -7.09 -19.02 9.56
C GLN A 224 -6.17 -19.62 8.49
N ASP A 225 -6.73 -20.50 7.66
CA ASP A 225 -6.06 -21.13 6.52
C ASP A 225 -6.51 -20.58 5.16
N ALA A 226 -7.47 -19.66 5.15
CA ALA A 226 -8.07 -19.11 3.94
C ALA A 226 -7.94 -17.57 3.88
N ILE A 227 -7.94 -17.03 2.66
CA ILE A 227 -8.07 -15.60 2.43
C ILE A 227 -9.55 -15.23 2.45
N SER A 228 -9.93 -14.31 3.33
CA SER A 228 -11.26 -13.69 3.30
C SER A 228 -11.38 -12.71 2.13
N ASP A 229 -10.36 -11.86 1.94
CA ASP A 229 -10.29 -10.87 0.86
C ASP A 229 -8.88 -10.31 0.68
N TYR A 230 -8.58 -9.81 -0.52
CA TYR A 230 -7.33 -9.10 -0.80
C TYR A 230 -7.15 -7.86 0.08
N PHE A 231 -8.24 -7.13 0.37
CA PHE A 231 -8.18 -5.88 1.14
C PHE A 231 -8.47 -6.04 2.65
N PHE A 232 -8.30 -7.24 3.20
CA PHE A 232 -8.61 -7.50 4.61
C PHE A 232 -7.81 -6.61 5.58
N PHE A 233 -6.58 -6.22 5.21
CA PHE A 233 -5.70 -5.34 5.99
C PHE A 233 -6.21 -3.90 6.01
N GLN A 234 -6.64 -3.37 4.86
CA GLN A 234 -7.23 -2.03 4.73
C GLN A 234 -8.53 -1.95 5.51
N ILE A 235 -9.33 -3.02 5.48
CA ILE A 235 -10.59 -3.10 6.22
C ILE A 235 -10.32 -3.17 7.71
N LEU A 236 -9.34 -3.96 8.16
CA LEU A 236 -8.90 -3.99 9.55
C LEU A 236 -8.50 -2.60 10.04
N TYR A 237 -7.64 -1.89 9.28
CA TYR A 237 -7.25 -0.52 9.61
C TYR A 237 -8.47 0.38 9.80
N THR A 238 -9.40 0.37 8.84
CA THR A 238 -10.64 1.16 8.91
C THR A 238 -11.49 0.81 10.12
N GLU A 239 -11.65 -0.47 10.47
CA GLU A 239 -12.41 -0.88 11.66
C GLU A 239 -11.76 -0.38 12.95
N LEU A 240 -10.43 -0.45 13.06
CA LEU A 240 -9.71 0.05 14.24
C LEU A 240 -9.90 1.56 14.42
N ILE A 241 -9.63 2.36 13.37
CA ILE A 241 -9.68 3.83 13.44
C ILE A 241 -11.10 4.41 13.38
N SER A 242 -12.11 3.62 13.00
CA SER A 242 -13.52 4.03 13.09
C SER A 242 -14.17 3.62 14.41
N GLY A 243 -13.53 2.72 15.15
CA GLY A 243 -14.00 2.20 16.41
C GLY A 243 -13.16 2.67 17.58
N LYS A 244 -12.59 1.70 18.30
CA LYS A 244 -11.94 1.91 19.60
C LYS A 244 -10.59 2.62 19.53
N TYR A 245 -9.97 2.65 18.36
CA TYR A 245 -8.70 3.35 18.12
C TYR A 245 -8.90 4.65 17.31
N ARG A 246 -10.10 5.24 17.36
CA ARG A 246 -10.39 6.51 16.66
C ARG A 246 -9.44 7.65 17.03
N ASP A 247 -8.97 7.69 18.28
CA ASP A 247 -8.07 8.74 18.77
C ASP A 247 -6.64 8.56 18.24
N GLN A 248 -6.34 7.41 17.61
CA GLN A 248 -5.08 7.17 16.92
C GLN A 248 -5.13 7.64 15.46
N LYS A 249 -6.28 8.06 14.93
CA LYS A 249 -6.43 8.36 13.50
C LYS A 249 -5.52 9.52 13.07
N CYS A 250 -4.65 9.26 12.09
CA CYS A 250 -3.79 10.28 11.49
C CYS A 250 -4.57 11.23 10.55
N PRO A 251 -4.00 12.41 10.21
CA PRO A 251 -4.66 13.35 9.29
C PRO A 251 -5.03 12.72 7.94
N ILE A 252 -6.14 13.19 7.39
CA ILE A 252 -6.63 12.70 6.09
C ILE A 252 -5.92 13.46 4.98
N ILE A 253 -5.06 12.76 4.25
CA ILE A 253 -4.56 13.16 2.93
C ILE A 253 -5.03 12.12 1.94
N SER A 254 -5.63 12.58 0.84
CA SER A 254 -6.37 11.71 -0.07
C SER A 254 -5.52 10.59 -0.66
N ASP A 255 -5.99 9.34 -0.55
CA ASP A 255 -5.40 8.19 -1.25
C ASP A 255 -5.55 8.26 -2.77
N THR A 256 -6.35 9.18 -3.31
CA THR A 256 -6.39 9.46 -4.75
C THR A 256 -5.08 10.08 -5.27
N ILE A 257 -4.38 10.86 -4.44
CA ILE A 257 -3.20 11.64 -4.83
C ILE A 257 -2.07 10.75 -5.38
N PRO A 258 -1.60 9.70 -4.68
CA PRO A 258 -0.55 8.84 -5.23
C PRO A 258 -0.98 8.02 -6.46
N HIS A 259 -2.29 7.89 -6.71
CA HIS A 259 -2.83 7.05 -7.78
C HIS A 259 -3.08 7.79 -9.10
N PHE A 260 -2.96 9.12 -9.15
CA PHE A 260 -3.24 9.88 -10.37
C PHE A 260 -2.35 9.46 -11.55
N LEU A 261 -1.03 9.36 -11.35
CA LEU A 261 -0.10 9.05 -12.45
C LEU A 261 -0.40 7.70 -13.10
N GLN A 262 -0.54 6.63 -12.29
CA GLN A 262 -0.87 5.30 -12.79
C GLN A 262 -2.21 5.32 -13.55
N THR A 263 -3.22 5.95 -12.95
CA THR A 263 -4.57 5.98 -13.52
C THR A 263 -4.57 6.73 -14.85
N LYS A 264 -3.85 7.84 -14.94
CA LYS A 264 -3.67 8.62 -16.17
C LYS A 264 -2.91 7.87 -17.26
N LEU A 265 -1.81 7.20 -16.91
CA LEU A 265 -1.08 6.34 -17.84
C LEU A 265 -1.97 5.25 -18.46
N SER A 266 -2.95 4.77 -17.67
CA SER A 266 -3.91 3.73 -18.04
C SER A 266 -5.16 4.26 -18.77
N GLY A 267 -5.21 5.56 -19.11
CA GLY A 267 -6.32 6.20 -19.84
C GLY A 267 -7.49 6.67 -18.96
N GLY A 268 -7.29 6.78 -17.64
CA GLY A 268 -8.21 7.45 -16.73
C GLY A 268 -7.78 8.88 -16.41
N CYS A 269 -8.47 9.55 -15.47
CA CYS A 269 -8.08 10.87 -14.97
C CYS A 269 -7.78 11.92 -16.07
N GLU A 270 -8.61 11.99 -17.11
CA GLU A 270 -8.44 12.96 -18.21
C GLU A 270 -8.59 14.43 -17.75
N PHE A 271 -9.18 14.65 -16.57
CA PHE A 271 -9.40 15.96 -15.98
C PHE A 271 -8.15 16.62 -15.38
N ILE A 272 -7.02 15.90 -15.29
CA ILE A 272 -5.77 16.41 -14.71
C ILE A 272 -4.60 16.12 -15.66
N THR A 273 -3.70 17.09 -15.83
CA THR A 273 -2.49 16.97 -16.66
C THR A 273 -1.34 16.28 -15.91
N TYR A 274 -0.31 15.80 -16.61
CA TYR A 274 0.87 15.24 -15.94
C TYR A 274 1.62 16.28 -15.10
N GLU A 275 1.69 17.52 -15.57
CA GLU A 275 2.32 18.63 -14.84
C GLU A 275 1.60 18.90 -13.51
N GLU A 276 0.26 18.99 -13.53
CA GLU A 276 -0.53 19.14 -12.31
C GLU A 276 -0.34 17.96 -11.34
N ILE A 277 -0.23 16.73 -11.85
CA ILE A 277 0.06 15.54 -11.02
C ILE A 277 1.41 15.70 -10.30
N PHE A 278 2.46 16.10 -11.02
CA PHE A 278 3.79 16.27 -10.42
C PHE A 278 3.89 17.46 -9.47
N ASN A 279 3.09 18.50 -9.68
CA ASN A 279 2.97 19.63 -8.77
C ASN A 279 2.20 19.30 -7.48
N GLN A 280 1.29 18.32 -7.51
CA GLN A 280 0.50 17.93 -6.34
C GLN A 280 1.24 17.00 -5.37
N THR A 281 2.12 16.13 -5.88
CA THR A 281 2.82 15.15 -5.04
C THR A 281 4.12 14.68 -5.67
N THR A 282 5.09 14.38 -4.81
CA THR A 282 6.35 13.75 -5.20
C THR A 282 6.26 12.22 -5.20
N ILE A 283 5.21 11.63 -4.63
CA ILE A 283 5.05 10.19 -4.43
C ILE A 283 3.92 9.64 -5.30
N HIS A 284 4.22 8.62 -6.11
CA HIS A 284 3.30 8.01 -7.06
C HIS A 284 3.26 6.49 -6.91
N LYS A 285 2.10 5.92 -6.62
CA LYS A 285 1.90 4.47 -6.57
C LYS A 285 1.60 3.93 -7.97
N LEU A 286 2.48 3.07 -8.45
CA LEU A 286 2.38 2.39 -9.75
C LEU A 286 2.07 0.89 -9.60
N THR A 287 1.87 0.24 -10.75
CA THR A 287 1.81 -1.20 -10.95
C THR A 287 2.90 -1.59 -11.94
N TYR A 288 3.58 -2.71 -11.73
CA TYR A 288 4.55 -3.21 -12.70
C TYR A 288 3.90 -4.12 -13.76
N LYS A 289 2.67 -4.59 -13.54
CA LYS A 289 1.96 -5.48 -14.46
C LYS A 289 1.17 -4.66 -15.48
N GLY A 290 1.42 -4.89 -16.76
CA GLY A 290 0.66 -4.30 -17.87
C GLY A 290 0.84 -2.79 -18.03
N MET A 291 1.90 -2.21 -17.46
CA MET A 291 2.22 -0.79 -17.61
C MET A 291 3.10 -0.57 -18.83
N ASP A 292 2.82 0.50 -19.58
CA ASP A 292 3.66 0.97 -20.67
C ASP A 292 4.88 1.71 -20.11
N VAL A 293 6.01 1.00 -20.06
CA VAL A 293 7.28 1.51 -19.53
C VAL A 293 7.79 2.69 -20.37
N GLN A 294 7.64 2.64 -21.70
CA GLN A 294 8.11 3.71 -22.59
C GLN A 294 7.33 5.00 -22.40
N LYS A 295 6.00 4.89 -22.32
CA LYS A 295 5.15 6.04 -22.02
C LYS A 295 5.47 6.66 -20.66
N LEU A 296 5.72 5.84 -19.63
CA LEU A 296 6.17 6.35 -18.33
C LEU A 296 7.47 7.14 -18.47
N ILE A 297 8.47 6.59 -19.16
CA ILE A 297 9.76 7.23 -19.40
C ILE A 297 9.60 8.58 -20.11
N GLU A 298 8.78 8.62 -21.16
CA GLU A 298 8.51 9.85 -21.91
C GLU A 298 7.88 10.93 -21.02
N VAL A 299 6.90 10.55 -20.20
CA VAL A 299 6.23 11.44 -19.25
C VAL A 299 7.22 11.98 -18.21
N LEU A 300 8.09 11.12 -17.66
CA LEU A 300 9.08 11.54 -16.67
C LEU A 300 10.10 12.51 -17.26
N ARG A 301 10.59 12.27 -18.47
CA ARG A 301 11.52 13.18 -19.17
C ARG A 301 10.92 14.56 -19.43
N LYS A 302 9.61 14.63 -19.70
CA LYS A 302 8.89 15.88 -19.99
C LYS A 302 8.49 16.64 -18.72
N GLY A 303 8.07 15.93 -17.68
CA GLY A 303 7.44 16.54 -16.50
C GLY A 303 8.34 16.66 -15.28
N THR A 304 9.53 16.06 -15.28
CA THR A 304 10.40 16.03 -14.11
C THR A 304 11.88 16.14 -14.50
N HIS A 305 12.71 16.78 -13.67
CA HIS A 305 14.17 16.72 -13.81
C HIS A 305 14.77 15.38 -13.32
N VAL A 306 14.00 14.29 -13.35
CA VAL A 306 14.45 12.97 -12.93
C VAL A 306 15.41 12.43 -13.99
N GLU A 307 16.71 12.59 -13.76
CA GLU A 307 17.74 11.86 -14.50
C GLU A 307 17.71 10.38 -14.07
N VAL A 308 16.87 9.58 -14.72
CA VAL A 308 16.93 8.12 -14.58
C VAL A 308 18.25 7.65 -15.18
N ARG A 309 19.24 7.36 -14.32
CA ARG A 309 20.64 7.06 -14.69
C ARG A 309 20.80 5.95 -15.73
N ASN A 310 19.80 5.08 -15.92
CA ASN A 310 19.88 3.88 -16.76
C ASN A 310 18.98 3.87 -18.01
N LEU A 311 18.37 5.00 -18.43
CA LEU A 311 17.53 4.98 -19.64
C LEU A 311 18.29 4.79 -20.94
N LYS A 312 19.60 5.04 -20.95
CA LYS A 312 20.43 4.82 -22.14
C LYS A 312 20.74 3.33 -22.36
N ASP A 313 20.67 2.49 -21.33
CA ASP A 313 21.10 1.09 -21.44
C ASP A 313 19.92 0.11 -21.55
N LEU A 314 18.70 0.54 -21.22
CA LEU A 314 17.51 -0.32 -21.33
C LEU A 314 17.02 -0.50 -22.78
N TYR A 315 17.43 0.35 -23.72
CA TYR A 315 16.87 0.39 -25.08
C TYR A 315 17.86 0.86 -26.18
N ASN A 316 19.17 0.76 -25.96
CA ASN A 316 20.17 0.88 -27.04
C ASN A 316 20.62 -0.49 -27.53
#